data_AF-A0A8S0ZUC1-F1
#
_entry.id   AF-A0A8S0ZUC1-F1
#
_cell.length_a   1.000
_cell.length_b   1.000
_cell.length_c   1.000
_cell.angle_alpha   90.00
_cell.angle_beta   90.00
_cell.angle_gamma   90.00
#
_symmetry.space_group_name_H-M   'P 1'
#
loop_
_entity.id
_entity.type
_entity.pdbx_description
1 polymer ?
#
loop_
_entity_poly.entity_id
_entity_poly.type
_entity_poly.pdbx_seq_one_letter_code
_entity_poly.pdbx_strand_id
1 'polypeptide(L)'
;MPSSKNKPKLSKEEIALKKSIAAKARLMKIKSDPVLLSQHKMLERLKYLKKKEKGQRKCIKDMTPREQRKIRKKWKKYSSDYRLNQKVNQAGNNHAII
;
A
#
# COMPACT_ATOMS: atom_id res chain seq x y z
N MET A 1 36.16 11.91 -28.16
CA MET A 1 34.93 12.03 -27.33
C MET A 1 34.96 10.93 -26.28
N PRO A 2 35.15 11.21 -24.98
CA PRO A 2 35.19 10.14 -23.99
C PRO A 2 33.79 9.53 -23.82
N SER A 3 33.69 8.26 -24.22
CA SER A 3 32.53 7.38 -24.11
C SER A 3 32.02 7.31 -22.66
N SER A 4 30.69 7.24 -22.51
CA SER A 4 29.96 7.30 -21.26
C SER A 4 30.53 6.38 -20.18
N LYS A 5 31.00 6.97 -19.08
CA LYS A 5 31.40 6.26 -17.86
C LYS A 5 30.24 5.37 -17.40
N ASN A 6 30.49 4.05 -17.34
CA ASN A 6 29.54 3.04 -16.89
C ASN A 6 28.95 3.42 -15.53
N LYS A 7 27.67 3.76 -15.47
CA LYS A 7 26.99 3.96 -14.19
C LYS A 7 26.97 2.62 -13.43
N PRO A 8 27.33 2.57 -12.15
CA PRO A 8 27.27 1.33 -11.38
C PRO A 8 25.85 0.77 -11.41
N LYS A 9 25.73 -0.55 -11.58
CA LYS A 9 24.43 -1.25 -11.48
C LYS A 9 23.93 -1.08 -10.06
N LEU A 10 22.80 -0.38 -9.89
CA LEU A 10 22.13 -0.22 -8.61
C LEU A 10 21.80 -1.59 -7.99
N SER A 11 21.86 -1.67 -6.66
CA SER A 11 21.46 -2.86 -5.93
C SER A 11 19.95 -3.12 -6.08
N LYS A 12 19.52 -4.36 -5.84
CA LYS A 12 18.07 -4.69 -5.90
C LYS A 12 17.25 -3.84 -4.92
N GLU A 13 17.80 -3.55 -3.75
CA GLU A 13 17.16 -2.76 -2.70
C GLU A 13 17.05 -1.28 -3.12
N GLU A 14 18.10 -0.72 -3.70
CA GLU A 14 18.09 0.66 -4.21
C GLU A 14 17.08 0.83 -5.35
N ILE A 15 17.00 -0.15 -6.26
CA ILE A 15 16.01 -0.16 -7.33
C ILE A 15 14.60 -0.20 -6.75
N ALA A 16 14.37 -1.06 -5.74
CA ALA A 16 13.08 -1.16 -5.07
C ALA A 16 12.71 0.14 -4.36
N LEU A 17 13.66 0.77 -3.66
CA LEU A 17 13.47 2.05 -2.99
C LEU A 17 13.11 3.15 -3.99
N LYS A 18 13.84 3.27 -5.11
CA LYS A 18 13.56 4.25 -6.16
C LYS A 18 12.17 4.06 -6.76
N LYS A 19 11.76 2.81 -7.01
CA LYS A 19 10.40 2.48 -7.47
C LYS A 19 9.33 2.87 -6.44
N SER A 20 9.59 2.62 -5.15
CA SER A 20 8.70 2.98 -4.06
C SER A 20 8.51 4.50 -3.94
N ILE A 21 9.60 5.27 -3.98
CA ILE A 21 9.57 6.74 -3.95
C ILE A 21 8.78 7.29 -5.14
N ALA A 22 9.04 6.80 -6.35
CA ALA A 22 8.32 7.22 -7.55
C ALA A 22 6.82 6.90 -7.47
N ALA A 23 6.47 5.71 -6.94
CA ALA A 23 5.07 5.32 -6.73
C ALA A 23 4.36 6.21 -5.70
N LYS A 24 5.04 6.56 -4.59
CA LYS A 24 4.52 7.50 -3.60
C LYS A 24 4.30 8.89 -4.21
N ALA A 25 5.27 9.41 -4.96
CA ALA A 25 5.16 10.70 -5.62
C ALA A 25 3.98 10.74 -6.61
N ARG A 26 3.79 9.69 -7.42
CA ARG A 26 2.63 9.57 -8.31
C ARG A 26 1.31 9.57 -7.55
N LEU A 27 1.23 8.82 -6.45
CA LEU A 27 0.01 8.77 -5.64
C LEU A 27 -0.30 10.13 -4.99
N MET A 28 0.72 10.86 -4.55
CA MET A 28 0.53 12.22 -3.99
C MET A 28 -0.05 13.17 -5.04
N LYS A 29 0.44 13.13 -6.28
CA LYS A 29 -0.12 13.92 -7.40
C LYS A 29 -1.59 13.60 -7.67
N ILE A 30 -1.97 12.31 -7.63
CA ILE A 30 -3.36 11.90 -7.79
C ILE A 30 -4.24 12.38 -6.64
N LYS A 31 -3.70 12.39 -5.41
CA LYS A 31 -4.45 12.82 -4.22
C LYS A 31 -4.63 14.33 -4.13
N SER A 32 -3.70 15.11 -4.66
CA SER A 32 -3.76 16.58 -4.62
C SER A 32 -4.77 17.17 -5.60
N ASP A 33 -5.04 16.50 -6.72
CA ASP A 33 -6.00 16.96 -7.72
C ASP A 33 -7.38 16.30 -7.50
N PRO A 34 -8.46 17.07 -7.29
CA PRO A 34 -9.79 16.53 -7.03
C PRO A 34 -10.37 15.73 -8.21
N VAL A 35 -10.06 16.11 -9.46
CA VAL A 35 -10.54 15.43 -10.66
C VAL A 35 -9.85 14.07 -10.76
N LEU A 36 -8.52 14.03 -10.66
CA LEU A 36 -7.76 12.78 -10.68
C LEU A 36 -8.13 11.86 -9.51
N LEU A 37 -8.39 12.43 -8.33
CA LEU A 37 -8.83 11.68 -7.16
C LEU A 37 -10.17 11.00 -7.39
N SER A 38 -11.14 11.70 -8.00
CA SER A 38 -12.46 11.13 -8.30
C SER A 38 -12.36 9.98 -9.31
N GLN A 39 -11.60 10.16 -10.38
CA GLN A 39 -11.33 9.13 -11.39
C GLN A 39 -10.66 7.91 -10.77
N HIS A 40 -9.65 8.12 -9.92
CA HIS A 40 -8.96 7.05 -9.22
C HIS A 40 -9.90 6.24 -8.31
N LYS A 41 -10.77 6.92 -7.54
CA LYS A 41 -11.79 6.26 -6.70
C LYS A 41 -12.76 5.43 -7.54
N MET A 42 -13.22 5.97 -8.67
CA MET A 42 -14.10 5.26 -9.60
C MET A 42 -13.43 3.99 -10.16
N LEU A 43 -12.18 4.08 -10.61
CA LEU A 43 -11.44 2.93 -11.15
C LEU A 43 -11.22 1.83 -10.10
N GLU A 44 -10.86 2.20 -8.87
CA GLU A 44 -10.72 1.23 -7.78
C GLU A 44 -12.06 0.58 -7.42
N ARG A 45 -13.17 1.35 -7.50
CA ARG A 45 -14.52 0.79 -7.32
C ARG A 45 -14.86 -0.22 -8.42
N LEU A 46 -14.60 0.10 -9.69
CA LEU A 46 -14.83 -0.82 -10.81
C LEU A 46 -14.00 -2.09 -10.67
N LYS A 47 -12.73 -1.97 -10.26
CA LYS A 47 -11.85 -3.12 -9.98
C LYS A 47 -12.39 -3.99 -8.85
N TYR A 48 -12.94 -3.40 -7.79
CA TYR A 48 -13.60 -4.15 -6.73
C TYR A 48 -14.82 -4.91 -7.25
N LEU A 49 -15.68 -4.26 -8.03
CA LEU A 49 -16.87 -4.88 -8.62
C LEU A 49 -16.49 -6.06 -9.53
N LYS A 50 -15.52 -5.90 -10.43
CA LYS A 50 -14.99 -6.98 -11.27
C LYS A 50 -14.48 -8.18 -10.45
N LYS A 51 -13.82 -7.93 -9.31
CA LYS A 51 -13.36 -9.01 -8.42
C LYS A 51 -14.50 -9.70 -7.68
N LYS A 52 -15.56 -8.95 -7.36
CA LYS A 52 -16.76 -9.49 -6.73
C LYS A 52 -17.53 -10.38 -7.70
N GLU A 53 -17.71 -9.90 -8.93
CA GLU A 53 -18.33 -10.64 -10.04
C GLU A 53 -17.59 -11.95 -10.34
N LYS A 54 -16.25 -11.92 -10.39
CA LYS A 54 -15.42 -13.12 -10.53
C LYS A 54 -15.40 -14.06 -9.32
N GLY A 55 -16.14 -13.76 -8.24
CA GLY A 55 -16.14 -14.55 -7.01
C GLY A 55 -14.86 -14.48 -6.16
N GLN A 56 -13.88 -13.67 -6.56
CA GLN A 56 -12.60 -13.51 -5.83
C GLN A 56 -12.76 -12.71 -4.54
N ARG A 57 -13.86 -11.97 -4.38
CA ARG A 57 -14.20 -11.25 -3.15
C ARG A 57 -15.65 -11.56 -2.75
N LYS A 58 -15.83 -12.13 -1.56
CA LYS A 58 -17.12 -12.27 -0.89
C LYS A 58 -17.35 -11.10 0.07
N CYS A 59 -18.60 -10.64 0.21
CA CYS A 59 -18.95 -9.74 1.32
C CYS A 59 -19.07 -10.56 2.61
N ILE A 60 -18.86 -9.93 3.77
CA ILE A 60 -18.90 -10.62 5.07
C ILE A 60 -20.25 -11.27 5.35
N LYS A 61 -21.34 -10.59 4.93
CA LYS A 61 -22.70 -11.13 5.02
C LYS A 61 -22.90 -12.43 4.23
N ASP A 62 -22.11 -12.63 3.17
CA ASP A 62 -22.16 -13.81 2.29
C ASP A 62 -21.10 -14.87 2.70
N MET A 63 -20.41 -14.67 3.83
CA MET A 63 -19.41 -15.61 4.34
C MET A 63 -20.01 -16.52 5.41
N THR A 64 -19.51 -17.77 5.44
CA THR A 64 -19.82 -18.71 6.51
C THR A 64 -19.27 -18.24 7.86
N PRO A 65 -19.85 -18.67 9.00
CA PRO A 65 -19.33 -18.31 10.33
C PRO A 65 -17.84 -18.65 10.53
N ARG A 66 -17.37 -19.75 9.92
CA ARG A 66 -15.96 -20.18 9.98
C ARG A 66 -15.05 -19.23 9.20
N GLU A 67 -15.45 -18.80 8.00
CA GLU A 67 -14.72 -17.80 7.21
C GLU A 67 -14.67 -16.45 7.94
N GLN A 68 -15.81 -16.00 8.47
CA GLN A 68 -15.87 -14.76 9.24
C GLN A 68 -14.93 -14.80 10.44
N ARG A 69 -14.87 -15.93 11.17
CA ARG A 69 -13.93 -16.10 12.30
C ARG A 69 -12.48 -15.98 11.85
N LYS A 70 -12.12 -16.57 10.71
CA LYS A 70 -10.76 -16.45 10.13
C LYS A 70 -10.45 -15.00 9.78
N ILE A 71 -11.38 -14.26 9.16
CA ILE A 71 -11.18 -12.85 8.84
C ILE A 71 -11.04 -12.00 10.11
N ARG A 72 -11.89 -12.18 11.11
CA ARG A 72 -11.79 -11.48 12.39
C ARG A 72 -10.43 -11.70 13.07
N LYS A 73 -9.89 -12.93 13.04
CA LYS A 73 -8.53 -13.22 13.52
C LYS A 73 -7.47 -12.41 12.77
N LYS A 74 -7.54 -12.36 11.44
CA LYS A 74 -6.63 -11.54 10.62
C LYS A 74 -6.73 -10.06 10.96
N TRP A 75 -7.94 -9.53 11.12
CA TRP A 75 -8.16 -8.13 11.50
C TRP A 75 -7.57 -7.79 12.87
N LYS A 76 -7.74 -8.66 13.86
CA LYS A 76 -7.11 -8.49 15.18
C LYS A 76 -5.59 -8.41 15.06
N LYS A 77 -4.99 -9.32 14.28
CA LYS A 77 -3.54 -9.30 14.01
C LYS A 77 -3.11 -8.01 13.34
N TYR A 78 -3.71 -7.64 12.21
CA TYR A 78 -3.36 -6.41 11.48
C TYR A 78 -3.52 -5.16 12.34
N SER A 79 -4.57 -5.09 13.16
CA SER A 79 -4.79 -3.99 14.09
C SER A 79 -3.70 -3.92 15.17
N SER A 80 -3.26 -5.06 15.68
CA SER A 80 -2.15 -5.15 16.63
C SER A 80 -0.82 -4.73 16.00
N ASP A 81 -0.51 -5.28 14.83
CA ASP A 81 0.73 -4.98 14.09
C ASP A 81 0.79 -3.49 13.74
N TYR A 82 -0.33 -2.89 13.31
CA TYR A 82 -0.42 -1.47 13.06
C TYR A 82 -0.13 -0.63 14.32
N ARG A 83 -0.75 -0.96 15.45
CA ARG A 83 -0.49 -0.25 16.72
C ARG A 83 0.98 -0.35 17.15
N LEU A 84 1.58 -1.54 17.01
CA LEU A 84 2.99 -1.75 17.31
C LEU A 84 3.88 -0.88 16.42
N ASN A 85 3.65 -0.90 15.10
CA ASN A 85 4.40 -0.10 14.15
C ASN A 85 4.26 1.40 14.41
N GLN A 86 3.08 1.86 14.82
CA GLN A 86 2.89 3.26 15.21
C GLN A 86 3.71 3.64 16.44
N LYS A 87 3.78 2.77 17.46
CA LYS A 87 4.65 3.00 18.62
C LYS A 87 6.13 3.04 18.23
N VAL A 88 6.58 2.11 17.37
CA VAL A 88 7.97 2.06 16.88
C VAL A 88 8.30 3.31 16.07
N ASN A 89 7.41 3.74 15.16
CA ASN A 89 7.62 4.96 14.38
C ASN A 89 7.63 6.21 15.28
N GLN A 90 6.78 6.26 16.30
CA GLN A 90 6.75 7.36 17.26
C GLN A 90 8.02 7.38 18.12
N ALA A 91 8.50 6.21 18.59
CA ALA A 91 9.76 6.09 19.32
C ALA A 91 10.98 6.45 18.45
N GLY A 92 11.00 6.02 17.18
CA GLY A 92 12.06 6.35 16.22
C GLY A 92 12.10 7.84 15.86
N ASN A 93 10.95 8.49 15.74
CA ASN A 93 10.87 9.95 15.55
C ASN A 93 11.35 10.71 16.79
N ASN A 94 11.07 10.21 18.00
CA ASN A 94 11.54 10.85 19.24
C ASN A 94 13.06 10.74 19.43
N HIS A 95 13.70 9.70 18.90
CA HIS A 95 15.17 9.52 18.98
C HIS A 95 15.94 10.36 17.95
N ALA A 96 15.27 10.86 16.90
CA ALA A 96 15.87 11.73 15.87
C ALA A 96 15.80 13.23 16.22
N ILE A 97 15.30 13.60 17.41
CA ILE A 97 15.10 14.98 17.87
C ILE A 97 16.06 15.35 19.03
N ILE A 98 17.07 14.53 19.32
CA ILE A 98 18.12 14.83 20.31
C ILE A 98 19.46 15.02 19.61
#